data_AF-A0A534NS87-F1
#
_entry.id   AF-A0A534NS87-F1
#
_cell.length_a   1.000
_cell.length_b   1.000
_cell.length_c   1.000
_cell.angle_alpha   90.00
_cell.angle_beta   90.00
_cell.angle_gamma   90.00
#
_symmetry.space_group_name_H-M   'P 1'
#
loop_
_entity.id
_entity.type
_entity.pdbx_description
1 polymer ?
#
loop_
_entity_poly.entity_id
_entity_poly.type
_entity_poly.pdbx_seq_one_letter_code
_entity_poly.pdbx_strand_id
1 'polypeptide(L)'
;MGWVLLPSRTTVLGPKERRTSYAIDAWGDRAASDAGAPDPELPSLIVSGESIAVGHGVPYEETFAAHMGKDFGLQVVNVACGGYGSDQAYLRLDDALARLKRPAAVVTTFVPVMLSRNVQDYRARLVLRDGALALVPPAHRFLARLRLRDLFVNELPYMSET
;
A
#
# COMPACT_ATOMS: atom_id res chain seq x y z
N MET A 1 9.89 0.05 -1.18
CA MET A 1 10.01 1.48 -1.57
C MET A 1 8.91 2.26 -0.88
N GLY A 2 9.21 3.47 -0.38
CA GLY A 2 8.27 4.23 0.44
C GLY A 2 8.34 3.86 1.92
N TRP A 3 7.42 4.41 2.72
CA TRP A 3 7.32 4.14 4.16
C TRP A 3 6.56 2.84 4.40
N VAL A 4 7.02 2.01 5.32
CA VAL A 4 6.25 0.88 5.83
C VAL A 4 5.58 1.26 7.16
N LEU A 5 4.49 0.59 7.50
CA LEU A 5 3.89 0.73 8.82
C LEU A 5 4.85 0.13 9.84
N LEU A 6 4.97 0.76 11.02
CA LEU A 6 5.90 0.29 12.05
C LEU A 6 5.47 -1.12 12.51
N PRO A 7 6.31 -2.15 12.36
CA PRO A 7 5.93 -3.52 12.72
C PRO A 7 5.64 -3.69 14.22
N SER A 8 4.81 -4.67 14.54
CA SER A 8 4.44 -5.05 15.91
C SER A 8 3.98 -3.86 16.76
N ARG A 9 3.09 -3.05 16.18
CA ARG A 9 2.60 -1.82 16.79
C ARG A 9 1.11 -1.66 16.59
N THR A 10 0.41 -1.38 17.70
CA THR A 10 -0.94 -0.82 17.65
C THR A 10 -0.92 0.70 17.84
N THR A 11 -1.64 1.42 16.99
CA THR A 11 -1.88 2.87 17.10
C THR A 11 -3.36 3.17 17.04
N VAL A 12 -3.85 4.09 17.88
CA VAL A 12 -5.24 4.56 17.84
C VAL A 12 -5.30 5.90 17.12
N LEU A 13 -6.07 5.99 16.05
CA LEU A 13 -6.23 7.20 15.24
C LEU A 13 -7.70 7.61 15.15
N GLY A 14 -7.94 8.87 14.81
CA GLY A 14 -9.29 9.43 14.62
C GLY A 14 -9.73 10.38 15.74
N PRO A 15 -10.84 11.10 15.54
CA PRO A 15 -11.40 12.01 16.54
C PRO A 15 -11.88 11.22 17.76
N LYS A 16 -12.11 11.91 18.88
CA LYS A 16 -12.45 11.27 20.17
C LYS A 16 -13.71 10.40 20.06
N GLU A 17 -14.65 10.80 19.21
CA GLU A 17 -15.94 10.14 18.98
C GLU A 17 -15.85 8.92 18.06
N ARG A 18 -14.77 8.80 17.27
CA ARG A 18 -14.56 7.73 16.28
C ARG A 18 -13.10 7.28 16.25
N ARG A 19 -12.62 6.81 17.40
CA ARG A 19 -11.28 6.21 17.52
C ARG A 19 -11.27 4.83 16.88
N THR A 20 -10.32 4.61 15.98
CA THR A 20 -10.09 3.33 15.32
C THR A 20 -8.72 2.81 15.74
N SER A 21 -8.67 1.54 16.14
CA SER A 21 -7.40 0.86 16.43
C SER A 21 -6.76 0.35 15.13
N TYR A 22 -5.46 0.57 15.00
CA TYR A 22 -4.64 0.10 13.89
C TYR A 22 -3.52 -0.78 14.41
N ALA A 23 -3.76 -2.09 14.37
CA ALA A 23 -2.78 -3.10 14.67
C ALA A 23 -1.97 -3.45 13.42
N ILE A 24 -0.65 -3.43 13.57
CA ILE A 24 0.34 -3.75 12.54
C ILE A 24 1.14 -4.95 13.03
N ASP A 25 1.13 -6.02 12.26
CA ASP A 25 1.83 -7.27 12.60
C ASP A 25 3.37 -7.14 12.47
N ALA A 26 4.10 -8.23 12.73
CA ALA A 26 5.55 -8.25 12.63
C ALA A 26 6.08 -8.14 11.18
N TRP A 27 5.25 -8.30 10.16
CA TRP A 27 5.63 -8.04 8.76
C TRP A 27 5.48 -6.56 8.37
N GLY A 28 4.85 -5.75 9.22
CA GLY A 28 4.54 -4.36 8.91
C GLY A 28 3.24 -4.21 8.14
N ASP A 29 2.34 -5.19 8.25
CA ASP A 29 1.08 -5.29 7.51
C ASP A 29 -0.12 -5.03 8.43
N ARG A 30 -1.23 -4.55 7.85
CA ARG A 30 -2.46 -4.33 8.63
C ARG A 30 -3.03 -5.67 9.06
N ALA A 31 -3.26 -5.85 10.36
CA ALA A 31 -3.73 -7.12 10.94
C ALA A 31 -4.79 -6.91 12.04
N ALA A 32 -5.36 -8.02 12.51
CA ALA A 32 -6.30 -8.06 13.65
C ALA A 32 -5.60 -7.74 14.99
N SER A 33 -4.31 -8.03 15.07
CA SER A 33 -3.46 -7.85 16.26
C SER A 33 -2.05 -7.48 15.83
N ASP A 34 -1.33 -6.79 16.71
CA ASP A 34 0.10 -6.48 16.54
C ASP A 34 1.02 -7.63 16.98
N ALA A 35 0.43 -8.71 17.54
CA ALA A 35 1.13 -9.91 17.92
C ALA A 35 1.25 -10.88 16.74
N GLY A 36 2.46 -11.37 16.49
CA GLY A 36 2.73 -12.41 15.50
C GLY A 36 2.90 -11.90 14.07
N ALA A 37 2.86 -12.82 13.12
CA ALA A 37 2.96 -12.60 11.69
C ALA A 37 2.07 -13.63 10.96
N PRO A 38 1.71 -13.39 9.69
CA PRO A 38 1.06 -14.40 8.86
C PRO A 38 1.89 -15.67 8.76
N ASP A 39 1.24 -16.83 8.81
CA ASP A 39 1.87 -18.13 8.55
C ASP A 39 2.03 -18.34 7.02
N PRO A 40 3.27 -18.45 6.50
CA PRO A 40 3.51 -18.66 5.07
C PRO A 40 2.89 -19.94 4.48
N GLU A 41 2.61 -20.95 5.31
CA GLU A 41 2.08 -22.25 4.90
C GLU A 41 0.55 -22.28 4.81
N LEU A 42 -0.14 -21.22 5.24
CA LEU A 42 -1.60 -21.15 5.16
C LEU A 42 -2.09 -20.52 3.85
N PRO A 43 -3.20 -21.02 3.28
CA PRO A 43 -3.89 -20.35 2.17
C PRO A 43 -4.19 -18.90 2.51
N SER A 44 -3.67 -17.98 1.71
CA SER A 44 -3.69 -16.56 2.02
C SER A 44 -4.40 -15.72 0.96
N LEU A 45 -5.24 -14.79 1.41
CA LEU A 45 -5.77 -13.67 0.65
C LEU A 45 -4.84 -12.47 0.84
N ILE A 46 -4.16 -12.07 -0.23
CA ILE A 46 -3.33 -10.87 -0.20
C ILE A 46 -4.17 -9.67 -0.61
N VAL A 47 -4.19 -8.63 0.22
CA VAL A 47 -4.85 -7.36 -0.09
C VAL A 47 -3.79 -6.29 -0.28
N SER A 48 -3.79 -5.63 -1.44
CA SER A 48 -2.86 -4.54 -1.76
C SER A 48 -3.62 -3.30 -2.27
N GLY A 49 -2.96 -2.15 -2.24
CA GLY A 49 -3.55 -0.89 -2.66
C GLY A 49 -3.17 0.24 -1.72
N GLU A 50 -4.11 1.17 -1.54
CA GLU A 50 -3.92 2.38 -0.75
C GLU A 50 -4.81 2.42 0.52
N SER A 51 -5.13 3.61 1.02
CA SER A 51 -5.90 3.83 2.26
C SER A 51 -7.26 3.13 2.33
N ILE A 52 -7.95 2.92 1.21
CA ILE A 52 -9.20 2.14 1.20
C ILE A 52 -8.90 0.67 1.52
N ALA A 53 -7.86 0.09 0.91
CA ALA A 53 -7.43 -1.28 1.18
C ALA A 53 -6.92 -1.46 2.62
N VAL A 54 -6.24 -0.46 3.19
CA VAL A 54 -5.85 -0.47 4.61
C VAL A 54 -7.07 -0.49 5.54
N GLY A 55 -8.22 0.02 5.11
CA GLY A 55 -9.37 0.26 5.97
C GLY A 55 -9.24 1.54 6.79
N HIS A 56 -8.77 2.63 6.17
CA HIS A 56 -8.62 3.90 6.87
C HIS A 56 -9.96 4.40 7.41
N GLY A 57 -10.01 4.58 8.72
CA GLY A 57 -11.18 4.98 9.50
C GLY A 57 -12.08 3.83 9.93
N VAL A 58 -11.67 2.58 9.71
CA VAL A 58 -12.50 1.38 9.88
C VAL A 58 -11.84 0.39 10.85
N PRO A 59 -12.54 -0.10 11.89
CA PRO A 59 -12.08 -1.22 12.72
C PRO A 59 -11.68 -2.43 11.87
N TYR A 60 -10.68 -3.20 12.29
CA TYR A 60 -10.13 -4.28 11.45
C TYR A 60 -11.21 -5.26 10.99
N GLU A 61 -12.06 -5.68 11.92
CA GLU A 61 -13.13 -6.66 11.76
C GLU A 61 -14.22 -6.21 10.78
N GLU A 62 -14.33 -4.90 10.55
CA GLU A 62 -15.30 -4.27 9.65
C GLU A 62 -14.70 -3.94 8.27
N THR A 63 -13.40 -4.16 8.08
CA THR A 63 -12.77 -3.98 6.77
C THR A 63 -13.24 -5.04 5.79
N PHE A 64 -13.34 -4.69 4.50
CA PHE A 64 -13.66 -5.69 3.47
C PHE A 64 -12.63 -6.83 3.45
N ALA A 65 -11.35 -6.54 3.77
CA ALA A 65 -10.30 -7.53 3.83
C ALA A 65 -10.59 -8.60 4.89
N ALA A 66 -10.99 -8.18 6.11
CA ALA A 66 -11.38 -9.09 7.18
C ALA A 66 -12.65 -9.89 6.85
N HIS A 67 -13.66 -9.22 6.27
CA HIS A 67 -14.87 -9.90 5.80
C HIS A 67 -14.55 -10.96 4.75
N MET A 68 -13.79 -10.64 3.71
CA MET A 68 -13.39 -11.59 2.67
C MET A 68 -12.56 -12.75 3.24
N GLY A 69 -11.60 -12.48 4.12
CA GLY A 69 -10.81 -13.52 4.78
C GLY A 69 -11.70 -14.51 5.53
N LYS A 70 -12.68 -13.99 6.29
CA LYS A 70 -13.66 -14.80 7.00
C LYS A 70 -14.55 -15.60 6.05
N ASP A 71 -15.11 -14.94 5.04
CA ASP A 71 -16.08 -15.55 4.11
C ASP A 71 -15.44 -16.65 3.24
N PHE A 72 -14.17 -16.50 2.88
CA PHE A 72 -13.42 -17.49 2.11
C PHE A 72 -12.61 -18.47 2.97
N GLY A 73 -12.58 -18.29 4.29
CA GLY A 73 -11.74 -19.10 5.18
C GLY A 73 -10.24 -18.99 4.90
N LEU A 74 -9.78 -17.79 4.50
CA LEU A 74 -8.39 -17.52 4.15
C LEU A 74 -7.73 -16.62 5.21
N GLN A 75 -6.44 -16.86 5.46
CA GLN A 75 -5.62 -15.91 6.20
C GLN A 75 -5.48 -14.61 5.39
N VAL A 76 -5.66 -13.46 6.03
CA VAL A 76 -5.52 -12.15 5.36
C VAL A 76 -4.12 -11.63 5.53
N VAL A 77 -3.48 -11.23 4.43
CA VAL A 77 -2.20 -10.52 4.40
C VAL A 77 -2.42 -9.18 3.72
N ASN A 78 -2.74 -8.15 4.51
CA ASN A 78 -3.09 -6.83 4.01
C ASN A 78 -1.86 -5.91 3.96
N VAL A 79 -1.18 -5.93 2.81
CA VAL A 79 0.05 -5.18 2.55
C VAL A 79 -0.19 -3.75 2.06
N ALA A 80 -1.45 -3.32 1.96
CA ALA A 80 -1.80 -1.98 1.54
C ALA A 80 -1.20 -0.91 2.47
N CYS A 81 -0.97 0.28 1.93
CA CYS A 81 -0.49 1.41 2.73
C CYS A 81 -1.11 2.72 2.25
N GLY A 82 -1.56 3.54 3.21
CA GLY A 82 -2.16 4.84 2.90
C GLY A 82 -1.19 5.74 2.15
N GLY A 83 -1.69 6.46 1.15
CA GLY A 83 -0.89 7.41 0.35
C GLY A 83 -0.02 6.78 -0.74
N TYR A 84 -0.07 5.46 -0.94
CA TYR A 84 0.71 4.79 -1.99
C TYR A 84 0.17 5.08 -3.40
N GLY A 85 1.10 5.10 -4.37
CA GLY A 85 0.81 4.87 -5.79
C GLY A 85 0.65 3.38 -6.11
N SER A 86 0.24 3.05 -7.33
CA SER A 86 0.06 1.65 -7.73
C SER A 86 1.37 0.91 -7.92
N ASP A 87 2.46 1.61 -8.23
CA ASP A 87 3.80 1.02 -8.27
C ASP A 87 4.29 0.57 -6.88
N GLN A 88 4.04 1.36 -5.84
CA GLN A 88 4.39 0.99 -4.46
C GLN A 88 3.50 -0.15 -3.94
N ALA A 89 2.19 -0.11 -4.25
CA ALA A 89 1.27 -1.20 -3.91
C ALA A 89 1.66 -2.51 -4.60
N TYR A 90 2.09 -2.44 -5.87
CA TYR A 90 2.62 -3.58 -6.62
C TYR A 90 3.87 -4.16 -5.96
N LEU A 91 4.85 -3.33 -5.59
CA LEU A 91 6.08 -3.81 -4.94
C LEU A 91 5.79 -4.50 -3.59
N ARG A 92 4.82 -3.98 -2.82
CA ARG A 92 4.38 -4.62 -1.56
C ARG A 92 3.71 -5.98 -1.79
N LEU A 93 2.91 -6.07 -2.85
CA LEU A 93 2.31 -7.32 -3.28
C LEU A 93 3.38 -8.33 -3.70
N ASP A 94 4.37 -7.91 -4.49
CA ASP A 94 5.50 -8.75 -4.93
C ASP A 94 6.31 -9.29 -3.73
N ASP A 95 6.64 -8.41 -2.78
CA ASP A 95 7.29 -8.80 -1.52
C ASP A 95 6.48 -9.84 -0.73
N ALA A 96 5.15 -9.71 -0.69
CA ALA A 96 4.26 -10.65 -0.01
C ALA A 96 4.19 -12.01 -0.73
N LEU A 97 4.06 -12.00 -2.05
CA LEU A 97 4.07 -13.19 -2.88
C LEU A 97 5.36 -14.00 -2.72
N ALA A 98 6.50 -13.32 -2.57
CA ALA A 98 7.79 -13.97 -2.33
C ALA A 98 7.90 -14.63 -0.94
N ARG A 99 7.14 -14.16 0.06
CA ARG A 99 7.15 -14.69 1.43
C ARG A 99 6.16 -15.82 1.65
N LEU A 100 5.03 -15.81 0.93
CA LEU A 100 3.94 -16.77 1.09
C LEU A 100 4.16 -18.00 0.21
N LYS A 101 3.92 -19.20 0.76
CA LYS A 101 4.02 -20.46 0.00
C LYS A 101 2.69 -20.90 -0.60
N ARG A 102 1.57 -20.40 -0.08
CA ARG A 102 0.22 -20.72 -0.55
C ARG A 102 -0.65 -19.47 -0.75
N PRO A 103 -0.25 -18.51 -1.61
CA PRO A 103 -1.16 -17.43 -2.00
C PRO A 103 -2.35 -18.02 -2.77
N ALA A 104 -3.56 -17.79 -2.27
CA ALA A 104 -4.79 -18.33 -2.85
C ALA A 104 -5.51 -17.30 -3.73
N ALA A 105 -5.47 -16.03 -3.34
CA ALA A 105 -6.10 -14.94 -4.07
C ALA A 105 -5.38 -13.61 -3.79
N VAL A 106 -5.49 -12.69 -4.75
CA VAL A 106 -5.01 -11.31 -4.62
C VAL A 106 -6.16 -10.35 -4.92
N VAL A 107 -6.33 -9.36 -4.06
CA VAL A 107 -7.25 -8.23 -4.26
C VAL A 107 -6.45 -6.94 -4.21
N THR A 108 -6.40 -6.23 -5.33
CA THR A 108 -5.76 -4.92 -5.42
C THR A 108 -6.82 -3.84 -5.58
N THR A 109 -6.90 -2.91 -4.62
CA THR A 109 -7.73 -1.72 -4.83
C THR A 109 -6.99 -0.74 -5.72
N PHE A 110 -7.75 -0.13 -6.62
CA PHE A 110 -7.27 0.92 -7.50
C PHE A 110 -8.19 2.12 -7.41
N VAL A 111 -7.61 3.29 -7.15
CA VAL A 111 -8.28 4.59 -7.28
C VAL A 111 -7.45 5.47 -8.22
N PRO A 112 -8.07 6.30 -9.08
CA PRO A 112 -7.35 7.07 -10.09
C PRO A 112 -6.18 7.91 -9.56
N VAL A 113 -6.28 8.44 -8.33
CA VAL A 113 -5.21 9.22 -7.67
C VAL A 113 -3.92 8.41 -7.46
N MET A 114 -3.96 7.08 -7.51
CA MET A 114 -2.75 6.25 -7.46
C MET A 114 -1.88 6.43 -8.70
N LEU A 115 -2.46 6.68 -9.88
CA LEU A 115 -1.70 6.91 -11.11
C LEU A 115 -0.91 8.21 -11.04
N SER A 116 -1.52 9.27 -10.50
CA SER A 116 -0.84 10.55 -10.35
C SER A 116 0.32 10.46 -9.36
N ARG A 117 0.21 9.61 -8.34
CA ARG A 117 1.32 9.32 -7.42
C ARG A 117 2.46 8.54 -8.08
N ASN A 118 2.22 7.77 -9.14
CA ASN A 118 3.27 7.02 -9.83
C ASN A 118 4.24 7.93 -10.60
N VAL A 119 3.78 9.09 -11.06
CA VAL A 119 4.62 10.03 -11.82
C VAL A 119 5.44 10.94 -10.92
N GLN A 120 5.13 10.97 -9.62
CA GLN A 120 5.87 11.75 -8.64
C GLN A 120 7.33 11.29 -8.57
N ASP A 121 8.24 12.22 -8.80
CA ASP A 121 9.67 11.92 -8.99
C ASP A 121 10.55 12.28 -7.80
N TYR A 122 9.99 12.87 -6.75
CA TYR A 122 10.69 13.05 -5.46
C TYR A 122 10.99 11.71 -4.75
N ARG A 123 10.41 10.60 -5.22
CA ARG A 123 10.63 9.24 -4.72
C ARG A 123 11.11 8.31 -5.83
N ALA A 124 11.63 7.15 -5.43
CA ALA A 124 11.85 6.06 -6.36
C ALA A 124 10.50 5.55 -6.88
N ARG A 125 10.46 5.16 -8.16
CA ARG A 125 9.24 4.74 -8.85
C ARG A 125 9.54 3.67 -9.89
N LEU A 126 8.52 2.91 -10.25
CA LEU A 126 8.60 2.01 -11.41
C LEU A 126 8.26 2.78 -12.68
N VAL A 127 9.08 2.61 -13.71
CA VAL A 127 8.81 3.13 -15.06
C VAL A 127 8.97 2.01 -16.08
N LEU A 128 8.18 2.06 -17.14
CA LEU A 128 8.32 1.12 -18.25
C LEU A 128 9.57 1.48 -19.07
N ARG A 129 10.53 0.55 -19.18
CA ARG A 129 11.71 0.63 -20.04
C ARG A 129 11.87 -0.68 -20.79
N ASP A 130 11.97 -0.60 -22.11
CA ASP A 130 12.24 -1.78 -22.95
C ASP A 130 11.26 -2.94 -22.70
N GLY A 131 9.99 -2.61 -22.44
CA GLY A 131 8.93 -3.59 -22.16
C GLY A 131 8.89 -4.16 -20.73
N ALA A 132 9.80 -3.74 -19.85
CA ALA A 132 9.84 -4.17 -18.46
C ALA A 132 9.69 -3.01 -17.47
N LEU A 133 9.14 -3.29 -16.28
CA LEU A 133 9.12 -2.32 -15.19
C LEU A 133 10.52 -2.22 -14.57
N ALA A 134 11.12 -1.04 -14.62
CA ALA A 134 12.41 -0.75 -14.05
C ALA A 134 12.26 0.25 -12.88
N LEU A 135 12.88 -0.09 -11.75
CA LEU A 135 12.98 0.83 -10.61
C LEU A 135 13.96 1.96 -10.93
N VAL A 136 13.50 3.20 -10.85
CA VAL A 136 14.34 4.39 -11.03
C VAL A 136 14.46 5.17 -9.71
N PRO A 137 15.65 5.72 -9.41
CA PRO A 137 15.85 6.51 -8.20
C PRO A 137 15.08 7.85 -8.27
N PRO A 138 14.89 8.51 -7.12
CA PRO A 138 14.33 9.87 -7.07
C PRO A 138 15.08 10.84 -7.98
N ALA A 139 14.38 11.84 -8.52
CA ALA A 139 14.98 12.94 -9.26
C ALA A 139 15.77 13.84 -8.29
N HIS A 140 17.09 13.89 -8.47
CA HIS A 140 18.03 14.59 -7.57
C HIS A 140 18.77 15.76 -8.25
N ARG A 141 18.51 16.03 -9.53
CA ARG A 141 19.22 17.05 -10.33
C ARG A 141 18.73 18.47 -10.00
N PHE A 142 19.54 19.48 -10.31
CA PHE A 142 19.23 20.90 -10.08
C PHE A 142 17.82 21.31 -10.53
N LEU A 143 17.40 20.89 -11.73
CA LEU A 143 16.06 21.16 -12.27
C LEU A 143 14.92 20.47 -11.50
N ALA A 144 15.20 19.42 -10.72
CA ALA A 144 14.22 18.76 -9.84
C ALA A 144 13.97 19.53 -8.54
N ARG A 145 14.87 20.45 -8.17
CA ARG A 145 14.73 21.31 -6.97
C ARG A 145 14.00 22.62 -7.24
N LEU A 146 13.67 22.91 -8.50
CA LEU A 146 12.92 24.12 -8.87
C LEU A 146 11.48 23.99 -8.37
N ARG A 147 11.06 24.88 -7.46
CA ARG A 147 9.72 24.88 -6.84
C ARG A 147 8.57 24.86 -7.85
N LEU A 148 8.74 25.53 -9.00
CA LEU A 148 7.73 25.53 -10.07
C LEU A 148 7.59 24.14 -10.71
N ARG A 149 8.70 23.45 -11.01
CA ARG A 149 8.67 22.08 -11.55
C ARG A 149 8.10 21.11 -10.52
N ASP A 150 8.46 21.26 -9.26
CA ASP A 150 7.93 20.47 -8.16
C ASP A 150 6.40 20.61 -8.06
N LEU A 151 5.89 21.85 -8.13
CA LEU A 151 4.45 22.11 -8.17
C LEU A 151 3.77 21.42 -9.36
N PHE A 152 4.31 21.53 -10.58
CA PHE A 152 3.70 20.92 -11.78
C PHE A 152 3.80 19.39 -11.84
N VAL A 153 4.88 18.80 -11.31
CA VAL A 153 5.14 17.35 -11.42
C VAL A 153 4.58 16.58 -10.23
N ASN A 154 4.67 17.15 -9.02
CA ASN A 154 4.41 16.41 -7.78
C ASN A 154 3.09 16.82 -7.10
N GLU A 155 2.69 18.09 -7.17
CA GLU A 155 1.51 18.61 -6.46
C GLU A 155 0.28 18.80 -7.37
N LEU A 156 0.48 19.23 -8.61
CA LEU A 156 -0.55 19.45 -9.62
C LEU A 156 -0.27 18.61 -10.86
N PRO A 157 -0.30 17.26 -10.75
CA PRO A 157 -0.10 16.40 -11.90
C PRO A 157 -1.18 16.74 -12.95
N TYR A 158 -0.75 17.38 -14.02
CA TYR A 158 -1.59 17.75 -15.14
C TYR A 158 -2.09 16.45 -15.80
N MET A 159 -3.31 16.06 -15.47
CA MET A 159 -4.04 15.05 -16.23
C MET A 159 -4.91 15.84 -17.22
N SER A 160 -4.44 15.98 -18.47
CA SER A 160 -5.31 16.47 -19.54
C SER A 160 -6.46 15.50 -19.68
N GLU A 161 -7.69 16.01 -19.56
CA GLU A 161 -8.86 15.28 -20.02
C GLU A 161 -8.74 15.11 -21.54
N THR A 162 -8.63 13.86 -21.98
CA THR A 162 -8.91 13.41 -23.35
C THR A 162 -9.83 12.21 -23.25
#